data_AF-A0A9R1XKR0-F1
#
_entry.id   AF-A0A9R1XKR0-F1
#
_cell.length_a   1.000
_cell.length_b   1.000
_cell.length_c   1.000
_cell.angle_alpha   90.00
_cell.angle_beta   90.00
_cell.angle_gamma   90.00
#
_symmetry.space_group_name_H-M   'P 1'
#
loop_
_entity.id
_entity.type
_entity.pdbx_description
1 polymer ?
#
loop_
_entity_poly.entity_id
_entity_poly.type
_entity_poly.pdbx_seq_one_letter_code
_entity_poly.pdbx_strand_id
1 'polypeptide(L)'
;MKKVVRQGDPLSTFLFVIAMEGLNVTLKTACNKGTFKGVQLPNNGPAISHLLYAYNALFLDEWLESNVEPLSCEVACLPFTYVVLPVGANMNLKKN
;
A
#
# COMPACT_ATOMS: atom_id res chain seq x y z
N MET A 1 -5.13 13.32 23.92
CA MET A 1 -5.63 11.95 24.17
C MET A 1 -5.11 11.03 23.07
N LYS A 2 -4.06 10.22 23.33
CA LYS A 2 -3.62 9.17 22.41
C LYS A 2 -4.60 8.00 22.55
N LYS A 3 -5.43 7.76 21.52
CA LYS A 3 -6.22 6.52 21.43
C LYS A 3 -5.26 5.37 21.11
N VAL A 4 -4.70 4.77 22.15
CA VAL A 4 -3.98 3.51 22.03
C VAL A 4 -5.03 2.42 22.09
N VAL A 5 -5.34 1.84 20.92
CA VAL A 5 -6.09 0.60 20.82
C VAL A 5 -5.28 -0.47 21.55
N ARG A 6 -5.89 -1.13 22.54
CA ARG A 6 -5.21 -2.20 23.28
C ARG A 6 -5.00 -3.38 22.34
N GLN A 7 -3.74 -3.68 22.05
CA GLN A 7 -3.33 -4.84 21.26
C GLN A 7 -3.88 -6.10 21.95
N GLY A 8 -4.84 -6.79 21.31
CA GLY A 8 -5.52 -7.96 21.87
C GLY A 8 -7.04 -7.82 22.05
N ASP A 9 -7.63 -6.66 21.81
CA ASP A 9 -9.09 -6.52 21.76
C ASP A 9 -9.63 -7.03 20.40
N PRO A 10 -10.46 -8.08 20.34
CA PRO A 10 -11.03 -8.59 19.08
C PRO A 10 -11.80 -7.53 18.27
N LEU A 11 -12.32 -6.47 18.92
CA LEU A 11 -12.94 -5.33 18.22
C LEU A 11 -11.95 -4.51 17.41
N SER A 12 -10.69 -4.44 17.84
CA SER A 12 -9.66 -3.65 17.15
C SER A 12 -9.36 -4.19 15.75
N THR A 13 -9.27 -5.51 15.62
CA THR A 13 -9.08 -6.20 14.34
C THR A 13 -10.25 -5.96 13.40
N PHE A 14 -11.47 -5.96 13.94
CA PHE A 14 -12.68 -5.72 13.14
C PHE A 14 -12.74 -4.28 12.62
N LEU A 15 -12.47 -3.29 13.48
CA LEU A 15 -12.37 -1.89 13.09
C LEU A 15 -11.27 -1.66 12.06
N PHE A 16 -10.16 -2.36 12.21
CA PHE A 16 -9.05 -2.30 11.28
C PHE A 16 -9.45 -2.77 9.88
N VAL A 17 -10.12 -3.92 9.79
CA VAL A 17 -10.62 -4.46 8.52
C VAL A 17 -11.61 -3.49 7.86
N ILE A 18 -12.53 -2.90 8.62
CA ILE A 18 -13.48 -1.90 8.10
C ILE A 18 -12.74 -0.68 7.55
N ALA A 19 -11.76 -0.15 8.29
CA ALA A 19 -10.97 0.98 7.85
C ALA A 19 -10.19 0.67 6.55
N MET A 20 -9.60 -0.52 6.46
CA MET A 20 -8.90 -0.97 5.26
C MET A 20 -9.83 -1.17 4.06
N GLU A 21 -11.05 -1.64 4.26
CA GLU A 21 -12.03 -1.74 3.18
C GLU A 21 -12.48 -0.34 2.70
N GLY A 22 -12.69 0.61 3.61
CA GLY A 22 -12.94 2.00 3.26
C GLY A 22 -11.80 2.61 2.45
N LEU A 23 -10.55 2.31 2.81
CA LEU A 23 -9.37 2.72 2.04
C LEU A 23 -9.34 2.09 0.64
N ASN A 24 -9.61 0.79 0.53
CA ASN A 24 -9.70 0.06 -0.75
C ASN A 24 -10.73 0.69 -1.70
N VAL A 25 -11.93 0.98 -1.19
CA VAL A 25 -12.99 1.64 -1.97
C VAL A 25 -12.57 3.06 -2.40
N THR A 26 -11.92 3.80 -1.50
CA THR A 26 -11.43 5.16 -1.79
C THR A 26 -10.39 5.15 -2.92
N LEU A 27 -9.41 4.24 -2.84
CA LEU A 27 -8.39 4.09 -3.87
C LEU A 27 -8.96 3.62 -5.20
N LYS A 28 -9.88 2.66 -5.21
CA LYS A 28 -10.58 2.24 -6.43
C LYS A 28 -11.30 3.42 -7.09
N THR A 29 -11.94 4.26 -6.29
CA THR A 29 -12.60 5.47 -6.78
C THR A 29 -11.58 6.47 -7.35
N ALA A 30 -10.42 6.64 -6.70
CA ALA A 30 -9.33 7.46 -7.20
C ALA A 30 -8.74 6.92 -8.52
N CYS A 31 -8.60 5.60 -8.66
CA CYS A 31 -8.21 4.94 -9.90
C CYS A 31 -9.21 5.18 -11.03
N ASN A 32 -10.50 5.01 -10.75
CA ASN A 32 -11.55 5.26 -11.74
C ASN A 32 -11.61 6.72 -12.18
N LYS A 33 -11.23 7.66 -11.31
CA LYS A 33 -11.13 9.09 -11.63
C LYS A 33 -9.80 9.49 -12.29
N GLY A 34 -8.84 8.57 -12.40
CA GLY A 34 -7.51 8.83 -12.94
C GLY A 34 -6.61 9.66 -12.02
N THR A 35 -7.01 9.94 -10.78
CA THR A 35 -6.20 10.70 -9.82
C THR A 35 -5.13 9.85 -9.13
N PHE A 36 -5.25 8.52 -9.23
CA PHE A 36 -4.28 7.56 -8.73
C PHE A 36 -4.19 6.42 -9.75
N LYS A 37 -3.09 6.24 -10.46
CA LYS A 37 -3.06 5.28 -11.58
C LYS A 37 -2.85 3.85 -11.11
N GLY A 38 -2.07 3.66 -10.06
CA GLY A 38 -1.63 2.31 -9.71
C GLY A 38 -0.56 1.78 -10.66
N VAL A 39 -0.15 0.53 -10.44
CA VAL A 39 0.79 -0.20 -11.29
C VAL A 39 0.03 -1.27 -12.08
N GLN A 40 0.03 -1.14 -13.40
CA GLN A 40 -0.56 -2.12 -14.31
C GLN A 40 0.40 -3.30 -14.47
N LEU A 41 -0.04 -4.51 -14.09
CA LEU A 41 0.77 -5.71 -14.31
C LEU A 41 0.87 -6.07 -15.80
N PRO A 42 1.99 -6.70 -16.24
CA PRO A 42 2.15 -7.21 -17.60
C PRO A 42 1.06 -8.22 -18.00
N ASN A 43 0.96 -8.52 -19.29
CA ASN A 43 0.03 -9.52 -19.84
C ASN A 43 -1.44 -9.23 -19.55
N ASN A 44 -1.83 -7.94 -19.54
CA ASN A 44 -3.19 -7.51 -19.23
C ASN A 44 -3.66 -8.00 -17.84
N GLY A 45 -2.72 -8.10 -16.89
CA GLY A 45 -3.00 -8.50 -15.51
C GLY A 45 -3.81 -7.46 -14.74
N PRO A 46 -4.11 -7.70 -13.46
CA PRO A 46 -4.79 -6.70 -12.66
C PRO A 46 -3.90 -5.48 -12.41
N ALA A 47 -4.51 -4.30 -12.36
CA ALA A 47 -3.86 -3.10 -11.83
C ALA A 47 -3.80 -3.17 -10.30
N ILE A 48 -2.61 -2.95 -9.73
CA ILE A 48 -2.39 -2.95 -8.28
C ILE A 48 -2.15 -1.51 -7.83
N SER A 49 -3.03 -0.98 -6.99
CA SER A 49 -2.90 0.35 -6.40
C SER A 49 -2.36 0.34 -4.97
N HIS A 50 -2.56 -0.76 -4.23
CA HIS A 50 -2.16 -0.84 -2.83
C HIS A 50 -2.02 -2.28 -2.33
N LEU A 51 -1.21 -2.45 -1.28
CA LEU A 51 -1.06 -3.68 -0.51
C LEU A 51 -1.28 -3.37 0.97
N LEU A 52 -2.18 -4.14 1.60
CA LEU A 52 -2.60 -3.94 2.98
C LEU A 52 -2.22 -5.19 3.78
N TYR A 53 -1.45 -5.03 4.85
CA TYR A 53 -1.08 -6.14 5.73
C TYR A 53 -0.99 -5.68 7.18
N ALA A 54 -1.88 -6.23 8.03
CA ALA A 54 -2.09 -5.75 9.39
C ALA A 54 -2.07 -4.22 9.37
N TYR A 55 -1.40 -3.55 10.29
CA TYR A 55 -1.32 -2.09 10.41
C TYR A 55 -0.54 -1.36 9.29
N ASN A 56 -0.04 -2.03 8.25
CA ASN A 56 0.77 -1.41 7.20
C ASN A 56 0.01 -1.32 5.86
N ALA A 57 0.12 -0.16 5.21
CA ALA A 57 -0.37 0.07 3.87
C ALA A 57 0.79 0.52 2.96
N LEU A 58 0.97 -0.16 1.84
CA LEU A 58 1.87 0.25 0.77
C LEU A 58 1.00 0.73 -0.39
N PHE A 59 1.22 1.96 -0.85
CA PHE A 59 0.56 2.50 -2.03
C PHE A 59 1.53 2.42 -3.21
N LEU A 60 1.06 1.91 -4.33
CA LEU A 60 1.82 1.77 -5.56
C LEU A 60 1.19 2.70 -6.58
N ASP A 61 1.93 3.70 -7.05
CA ASP A 61 1.45 4.61 -8.09
C ASP A 61 2.50 4.80 -9.16
N GLU A 62 2.06 5.11 -10.37
CA GLU A 62 2.95 5.54 -11.44
C GLU A 62 3.40 6.97 -11.11
N TRP A 63 4.61 7.11 -10.57
CA TRP A 63 5.18 8.38 -10.13
C TRP A 63 5.30 9.35 -11.31
N LEU A 64 4.29 10.22 -11.48
CA LEU A 64 4.30 11.34 -12.42
C LEU A 64 4.48 12.60 -11.58
N GLU A 65 5.39 13.50 -11.97
CA GLU A 65 5.75 14.73 -11.23
C GLU A 65 4.58 15.69 -10.92
N SER A 66 3.35 15.34 -11.28
CA SER A 66 2.12 16.07 -11.00
C SER A 66 1.58 15.78 -9.60
N ASN A 67 1.93 16.64 -8.64
CA ASN A 67 1.04 17.17 -7.58
C ASN A 67 0.15 16.20 -6.77
N VAL A 68 0.54 14.95 -6.54
CA VAL A 68 -0.11 14.18 -5.48
C VAL A 68 0.55 14.61 -4.17
N GLU A 69 -0.16 15.42 -3.38
CA GLU A 69 0.24 15.65 -2.00
C GLU A 69 0.41 14.26 -1.35
N PRO A 70 1.60 13.96 -0.77
CA PRO A 70 1.85 12.67 -0.17
C PRO A 70 0.73 12.36 0.81
N LEU A 71 0.26 11.11 0.82
CA LEU A 71 -0.85 10.65 1.67
C LEU A 71 -0.48 10.62 3.17
N SER A 72 0.33 11.57 3.65
CA SER A 72 1.18 11.46 4.85
C SER A 72 2.02 10.18 4.85
N CYS A 73 2.33 9.64 3.68
CA CYS A 73 3.12 8.43 3.51
C CYS A 73 4.61 8.76 3.36
N GLU A 74 5.44 7.86 3.88
CA GLU A 74 6.87 7.86 3.59
C GLU A 74 7.10 7.32 2.17
N VAL A 75 7.84 8.07 1.36
CA VAL A 75 8.19 7.65 0.00
C VAL A 75 9.28 6.59 0.09
N ALA A 76 9.00 5.39 -0.40
CA ALA A 76 9.98 4.31 -0.44
C ALA A 76 10.69 4.27 -1.80
N CYS A 77 12.02 4.29 -1.79
CA CYS A 77 12.85 4.00 -2.97
C CYS A 77 13.20 2.51 -3.01
N LEU A 78 13.25 1.92 -4.20
CA LEU A 78 13.72 0.54 -4.37
C LEU A 78 15.25 0.46 -4.17
N PRO A 79 15.77 -0.61 -3.54
CA PRO A 79 15.02 -1.69 -2.90
C PRO A 79 14.58 -1.34 -1.46
N PHE A 80 13.42 -1.84 -1.03
CA PHE A 80 12.93 -1.72 0.35
C PHE A 80 12.37 -3.04 0.87
N THR A 81 12.08 -3.15 2.17
CA THR A 81 11.47 -4.36 2.77
C THR A 81 10.05 -4.08 3.23
N TYR A 82 9.08 -4.87 2.77
CA TYR A 82 7.69 -4.83 3.20
C TYR A 82 7.29 -6.16 3.83
N VAL A 83 6.95 -6.19 5.13
CA VAL A 83 6.55 -7.42 5.84
C VAL A 83 7.57 -8.56 5.63
N VAL A 84 8.86 -8.23 5.72
CA VAL A 84 10.00 -9.17 5.48
C VAL A 84 10.20 -9.57 4.00
N LEU A 85 9.38 -9.07 3.07
CA LEU A 85 9.57 -9.26 1.64
C LEU A 85 10.48 -8.16 1.06
N PRO A 86 11.65 -8.49 0.48
CA PRO A 86 12.47 -7.51 -0.21
C PRO A 86 11.84 -7.15 -1.56
N VAL A 87 11.43 -5.89 -1.72
CA VAL A 87 10.82 -5.34 -2.91
C VAL A 87 11.88 -4.62 -3.74
N GLY A 88 11.98 -4.97 -5.04
CA GLY A 88 12.98 -4.40 -5.97
C GLY A 88 14.41 -4.88 -5.75
N ALA A 89 14.65 -5.76 -4.77
CA ALA A 89 15.96 -6.40 -4.62
C ALA A 89 16.20 -7.36 -5.79
N ASN A 90 17.45 -7.40 -6.26
CA ASN A 90 17.83 -8.33 -7.32
C ASN A 90 17.76 -9.78 -6.81
N MET A 91 16.73 -10.51 -7.25
CA MET A 91 16.49 -11.91 -6.86
C MET A 91 17.54 -12.90 -7.39
N ASN A 92 18.43 -12.47 -8.31
CA ASN A 92 19.51 -13.30 -8.84
C ASN A 92 20.78 -13.27 -8.00
N LEU A 93 20.86 -12.41 -6.97
CA LEU A 93 21.98 -12.42 -6.04
C LEU A 93 21.81 -13.59 -5.06
N LYS A 94 22.32 -14.78 -5.44
CA LYS A 94 22.55 -15.84 -4.46
C LYS A 94 23.55 -15.31 -3.44
N LYS A 95 23.15 -15.23 -2.17
CA LYS A 95 24.08 -15.06 -1.05
C LYS A 95 24.98 -16.29 -1.04
N ASN A 96 26.21 -16.14 -1.51
CA ASN A 96 27.29 -17.10 -1.28
C ASN A 96 27.67 -17.13 0.19
#